data_AF-D4D5Y8-F1
#
_entry.id   AF-D4D5Y8-F1
#
_cell.length_a   1.000
_cell.length_b   1.000
_cell.length_c   1.000
_cell.angle_alpha   90.00
_cell.angle_beta   90.00
_cell.angle_gamma   90.00
#
_symmetry.space_group_name_H-M   'P 1'
#
loop_
_entity.id
_entity.type
_entity.pdbx_description
1 polymer ?
#
loop_
_entity_poly.entity_id
_entity_poly.type
_entity_poly.pdbx_seq_one_letter_code
_entity_poly.pdbx_strand_id
1 'polypeptide(L)'
;MASPRSLEIVLLGATGYTGKLCAEHIVKNLPTNLAWGIAGRSTKKLEDLSAKLLTLNADRKAPEILSVQFSDAELKDLACKTKVIINCVGPYRKHSTPVVKACAENGTHYVDVYGSYAPYFFHFYFFGC
;
A
#
# COMPACT_ATOMS: atom_id res chain seq x y z
N MET A 1 -19.47 2.87 14.29
CA MET A 1 -19.54 3.18 12.86
C MET A 1 -18.12 3.40 12.40
N ALA A 2 -17.61 2.58 11.47
CA ALA A 2 -16.28 2.81 10.92
C ALA A 2 -16.26 4.17 10.23
N SER A 3 -15.28 5.02 10.56
CA SER A 3 -15.07 6.28 9.83
C SER A 3 -14.95 5.99 8.33
N PRO A 4 -15.45 6.89 7.45
CA PRO A 4 -15.33 6.68 6.01
C PRO A 4 -13.86 6.54 5.63
N ARG A 5 -13.49 5.38 5.07
CA ARG A 5 -12.15 5.12 4.54
C ARG A 5 -11.90 6.04 3.35
N SER A 6 -10.95 6.96 3.50
CA SER A 6 -10.64 7.97 2.48
C SER A 6 -9.86 7.41 1.29
N LEU A 7 -9.16 6.28 1.48
CA LEU A 7 -8.34 5.63 0.45
C LEU A 7 -8.88 4.24 0.13
N GLU A 8 -9.01 3.95 -1.15
CA GLU A 8 -9.38 2.64 -1.65
C GLU A 8 -8.19 1.69 -1.63
N ILE A 9 -7.02 2.18 -2.03
CA ILE A 9 -5.77 1.39 -2.07
C ILE A 9 -4.63 2.19 -1.46
N VAL A 10 -3.84 1.55 -0.60
CA VAL A 10 -2.50 2.04 -0.24
C VAL A 10 -1.46 1.00 -0.63
N LEU A 11 -0.45 1.45 -1.37
CA LEU A 11 0.74 0.66 -1.69
C LEU A 11 1.84 0.93 -0.67
N LEU A 12 2.03 0.01 0.26
CA LEU A 12 3.05 0.08 1.30
C LEU A 12 4.37 -0.51 0.80
N GLY A 13 5.46 0.25 0.94
CA GLY A 13 6.76 -0.12 0.36
C GLY A 13 6.91 0.32 -1.10
N ALA A 14 6.19 1.37 -1.52
CA ALA A 14 6.11 1.83 -2.91
C ALA A 14 7.48 2.15 -3.57
N THR A 15 8.49 2.52 -2.78
CA THR A 15 9.83 2.88 -3.29
C THR A 15 10.77 1.67 -3.43
N GLY A 16 10.34 0.48 -3.01
CA GLY A 16 11.04 -0.78 -3.23
C GLY A 16 10.97 -1.24 -4.68
N TYR A 17 11.66 -2.33 -5.02
CA TYR A 17 11.68 -2.86 -6.39
C TYR A 17 10.27 -3.26 -6.86
N THR A 18 9.63 -4.20 -6.16
CA THR A 18 8.26 -4.64 -6.46
C THR A 18 7.24 -3.51 -6.32
N GLY A 19 7.44 -2.64 -5.31
CA GLY A 19 6.58 -1.48 -5.09
C GLY A 19 6.54 -0.54 -6.29
N LYS A 20 7.68 -0.21 -6.90
CA LYS A 20 7.71 0.66 -8.09
C LYS A 20 6.96 0.06 -9.27
N LEU A 21 7.16 -1.23 -9.55
CA LEU A 21 6.46 -1.93 -10.62
C LEU A 21 4.94 -1.96 -10.38
N CYS A 22 4.53 -2.19 -9.13
CA CYS A 22 3.13 -2.17 -8.73
C CYS A 22 2.54 -0.76 -8.90
N ALA A 23 3.25 0.29 -8.49
CA ALA A 23 2.81 1.68 -8.63
C ALA A 23 2.62 2.07 -10.11
N GLU A 24 3.57 1.71 -10.97
CA GLU A 24 3.44 1.92 -12.41
C GLU A 24 2.25 1.16 -13.00
N HIS A 25 2.05 -0.09 -12.57
CA HIS A 25 0.92 -0.90 -13.02
C HIS A 25 -0.42 -0.27 -12.60
N ILE A 26 -0.51 0.22 -11.36
CA ILE A 26 -1.67 0.94 -10.85
C ILE A 26 -1.98 2.16 -11.72
N VAL A 27 -0.96 2.95 -12.08
CA VAL A 27 -1.12 4.16 -12.90
C VAL A 27 -1.53 3.86 -14.35
N LYS A 28 -0.99 2.79 -14.93
CA LYS A 28 -1.24 2.40 -16.33
C LYS A 28 -2.59 1.72 -16.53
N ASN A 29 -3.10 0.98 -15.54
CA ASN A 29 -4.20 0.02 -15.75
C ASN A 29 -5.45 0.25 -14.90
N LEU A 30 -5.37 0.97 -13.78
CA LEU A 30 -6.54 1.21 -12.91
C LEU A 30 -7.24 2.53 -13.26
N PRO A 31 -8.53 2.70 -12.89
CA PRO A 31 -9.26 3.95 -13.12
C PRO A 31 -8.53 5.20 -12.64
N THR A 32 -8.61 6.31 -13.38
CA THR A 32 -7.90 7.56 -13.06
C THR A 32 -8.48 8.29 -11.85
N ASN A 33 -9.71 7.98 -11.48
CA ASN A 33 -10.41 8.53 -10.30
C ASN A 33 -10.19 7.69 -9.02
N LEU A 34 -9.37 6.64 -9.06
CA LEU A 34 -9.04 5.82 -7.90
C LEU A 34 -8.46 6.69 -6.77
N ALA A 35 -9.05 6.63 -5.58
CA ALA A 35 -8.49 7.28 -4.40
C ALA A 35 -7.42 6.38 -3.79
N TRP A 36 -6.14 6.69 -4.02
CA TRP A 36 -5.04 5.82 -3.60
C TRP A 36 -3.83 6.59 -3.05
N GLY A 37 -3.01 5.89 -2.27
CA GLY A 37 -1.79 6.42 -1.68
C GLY A 37 -0.57 5.51 -1.87
N ILE A 38 0.61 6.12 -1.80
CA ILE A 38 1.90 5.45 -1.74
C ILE A 38 2.50 5.64 -0.35
N ALA A 39 2.89 4.55 0.30
CA ALA A 39 3.39 4.57 1.66
C ALA A 39 4.82 4.01 1.78
N GLY A 40 5.60 4.58 2.70
CA GLY A 40 6.96 4.14 2.97
C GLY A 40 7.71 5.06 3.94
N ARG A 41 8.94 4.69 4.30
CA ARG A 41 9.71 5.39 5.35
C ARG A 41 10.34 6.73 4.94
N SER A 42 10.50 6.97 3.63
CA SER A 42 11.24 8.12 3.10
C SER A 42 10.33 8.97 2.23
N THR A 43 9.84 10.07 2.80
CA THR A 43 8.96 11.03 2.11
C THR A 43 9.58 11.52 0.81
N LYS A 44 10.86 11.91 0.82
CA LYS A 44 11.58 12.35 -0.38
C LYS A 44 11.52 11.32 -1.53
N LYS A 45 11.77 10.04 -1.24
CA LYS A 45 11.70 8.98 -2.27
C LYS A 45 10.27 8.75 -2.77
N LEU A 46 9.26 8.99 -1.93
CA LEU A 46 7.86 8.90 -2.32
C LEU A 46 7.46 10.08 -3.21
N GLU A 47 7.92 11.29 -2.90
CA GLU A 47 7.72 12.48 -3.75
C GLU A 47 8.35 12.28 -5.13
N ASP A 48 9.61 11.83 -5.18
CA ASP A 48 10.31 11.51 -6.42
C ASP A 48 9.56 10.44 -7.24
N LEU A 49 8.98 9.44 -6.58
CA LEU A 49 8.17 8.42 -7.23
C LEU A 49 6.85 9.00 -7.75
N SER A 50 6.14 9.78 -6.94
CA SER A 50 4.88 10.43 -7.30
C SER A 50 5.04 11.30 -8.54
N ALA A 51 6.11 12.10 -8.61
CA ALA A 51 6.43 12.92 -9.78
C ALA A 51 6.64 12.06 -11.04
N LYS A 52 7.37 10.95 -10.94
CA LYS A 52 7.57 10.00 -12.07
C LYS A 52 6.28 9.32 -12.51
N LEU A 53 5.39 9.02 -11.56
CA LEU A 53 4.11 8.40 -11.87
C LEU A 53 3.20 9.36 -12.65
N LEU A 54 3.22 10.66 -12.32
CA LEU A 54 2.47 11.66 -13.08
C LEU A 54 2.96 11.80 -14.53
N THR A 55 4.26 11.60 -14.81
CA THR A 55 4.75 11.61 -16.20
C THR A 55 4.29 10.40 -17.01
N LEU A 56 3.86 9.32 -16.36
CA LEU A 56 3.34 8.13 -17.04
C LEU A 56 1.86 8.26 -17.40
N ASN A 57 1.09 9.06 -16.66
CA ASN A 57 -0.30 9.35 -16.94
C ASN A 57 -0.71 10.69 -16.31
N ALA A 58 -0.69 11.76 -17.12
CA ALA A 58 -0.93 13.12 -16.66
C ALA A 58 -2.39 13.39 -16.28
N ASP A 59 -3.34 12.60 -16.78
CA ASP A 59 -4.77 12.77 -16.52
C ASP A 59 -5.18 12.25 -15.13
N ARG A 60 -4.27 11.58 -14.43
CA ARG A 60 -4.50 11.01 -13.10
C ARG A 60 -4.04 11.98 -12.00
N LYS A 61 -4.81 12.03 -10.91
CA LYS A 61 -4.41 12.74 -9.68
C LYS A 61 -3.21 12.06 -9.02
N ALA A 62 -2.30 12.86 -8.48
CA ALA A 62 -1.16 12.36 -7.71
C ALA A 62 -1.63 11.47 -6.54
N PRO A 63 -0.96 10.34 -6.25
CA PRO A 63 -1.26 9.56 -5.06
C PRO A 63 -0.99 10.36 -3.79
N GLU A 64 -1.76 10.08 -2.73
CA GLU A 64 -1.44 10.59 -1.39
C GLU A 64 -0.11 10.00 -0.90
N ILE A 65 0.77 10.84 -0.35
CA ILE A 65 2.07 10.43 0.16
C ILE A 65 1.97 10.18 1.66
N LEU A 66 2.25 8.94 2.07
CA LEU A 66 2.11 8.49 3.45
C LEU A 66 3.48 8.05 4.01
N SER A 67 4.06 8.87 4.87
CA SER A 67 5.27 8.49 5.60
C SER A 67 4.91 7.54 6.75
N VAL A 68 5.45 6.33 6.75
CA VAL A 68 5.13 5.27 7.73
C VAL A 68 6.42 4.63 8.24
N GLN A 69 6.64 4.66 9.57
CA GLN A 69 7.79 4.09 10.26
C GLN A 69 7.51 2.73 10.92
N PHE A 70 6.34 2.12 10.67
CA PHE A 70 5.96 0.79 11.15
C PHE A 70 5.77 0.71 12.67
N SER A 71 5.43 1.82 13.33
CA SER A 71 4.90 1.74 14.69
C SER A 71 3.45 1.21 14.67
N ASP A 72 3.02 0.55 15.75
CA ASP A 72 1.65 0.02 15.87
C ASP A 72 0.59 1.10 15.65
N ALA A 73 0.82 2.32 16.17
CA ALA A 73 -0.09 3.45 15.99
C ALA A 73 -0.19 3.87 14.52
N GLU A 74 0.94 4.02 13.82
CA GLU A 74 0.94 4.39 12.40
C GLU A 74 0.32 3.31 11.52
N LEU A 75 0.56 2.03 11.81
CA LEU A 75 -0.02 0.92 11.06
C LEU A 75 -1.53 0.83 11.27
N LYS A 76 -1.99 1.09 12.50
CA LYS A 76 -3.43 1.21 12.80
C LYS A 76 -4.05 2.37 12.02
N ASP A 77 -3.45 3.56 12.04
CA ASP A 77 -3.95 4.72 11.32
C ASP A 77 -4.00 4.47 9.81
N LEU A 78 -2.97 3.81 9.26
CA LEU A 78 -2.91 3.40 7.86
C LEU A 78 -4.06 2.43 7.51
N ALA A 79 -4.28 1.42 8.36
CA ALA A 79 -5.34 0.44 8.18
C ALA A 79 -6.72 1.12 8.23
N CYS A 80 -6.99 1.94 9.25
CA CYS A 80 -8.26 2.65 9.42
C CYS A 80 -8.64 3.55 8.24
N LYS A 81 -7.66 4.16 7.57
CA LYS A 81 -7.89 5.07 6.42
C LYS A 81 -8.13 4.35 5.10
N THR A 82 -7.81 3.05 5.02
CA THR A 82 -7.63 2.34 3.75
C THR A 82 -8.57 1.15 3.62
N LYS A 83 -9.14 0.92 2.42
CA LYS A 83 -9.93 -0.29 2.14
C LYS A 83 -9.04 -1.52 1.89
N VAL A 84 -7.98 -1.36 1.09
CA VAL A 84 -7.01 -2.42 0.75
C VAL A 84 -5.57 -1.91 0.93
N ILE A 85 -4.75 -2.62 1.71
CA ILE A 85 -3.30 -2.41 1.78
C ILE A 85 -2.60 -3.45 0.91
N ILE A 86 -1.84 -2.99 -0.07
CA ILE A 86 -0.89 -3.79 -0.86
C ILE A 86 0.49 -3.63 -0.23
N ASN A 87 0.97 -4.66 0.44
CA ASN A 87 2.26 -4.66 1.13
C ASN A 87 3.37 -5.25 0.24
N CYS A 88 4.32 -4.40 -0.13
CA CYS A 88 5.53 -4.76 -0.87
C CYS A 88 6.81 -4.58 -0.01
N VAL A 89 6.69 -4.65 1.31
CA VAL A 89 7.80 -4.39 2.24
C VAL A 89 8.55 -5.68 2.54
N GLY A 90 9.71 -5.82 1.90
CA GLY A 90 10.68 -6.85 2.24
C GLY A 90 11.57 -6.47 3.43
N PRO A 91 12.09 -7.45 4.20
CA PRO A 91 11.76 -8.87 4.17
C PRO A 91 10.41 -9.18 4.86
N TYR A 92 9.49 -9.81 4.14
CA TYR A 92 8.11 -10.08 4.57
C TYR A 92 8.01 -10.86 5.89
N ARG A 93 8.92 -11.82 6.14
CA ARG A 93 8.97 -12.57 7.41
C ARG A 93 9.09 -11.68 8.65
N LYS A 94 9.66 -10.48 8.50
CA LYS A 94 9.84 -9.52 9.59
C LYS A 94 8.73 -8.46 9.61
N HIS A 95 8.26 -8.02 8.45
CA HIS A 95 7.43 -6.84 8.33
C HIS A 95 5.95 -7.11 8.00
N SER A 96 5.58 -8.29 7.47
CA SER A 96 4.18 -8.59 7.15
C SER A 96 3.30 -8.76 8.38
N THR A 97 3.78 -9.47 9.41
CA THR A 97 2.99 -9.79 10.62
C THR A 97 2.36 -8.55 11.29
N PRO A 98 3.09 -7.46 11.59
CA PRO A 98 2.47 -6.29 12.21
C PRO A 98 1.46 -5.59 11.27
N VAL A 99 1.67 -5.61 9.95
CA VAL A 99 0.75 -5.00 8.99
C VAL A 99 -0.54 -5.81 8.87
N VAL A 100 -0.45 -7.14 8.73
CA VAL A 100 -1.65 -8.00 8.65
C VAL A 100 -2.42 -7.99 9.97
N LYS A 101 -1.75 -7.89 11.12
CA LYS A 101 -2.40 -7.71 12.43
C LYS A 101 -3.22 -6.42 12.46
N ALA A 102 -2.62 -5.28 12.11
CA ALA A 102 -3.33 -4.00 12.06
C ALA A 102 -4.52 -4.03 11.07
N CYS A 103 -4.35 -4.69 9.93
CA CYS A 103 -5.42 -4.91 8.96
C CYS A 103 -6.57 -5.74 9.55
N ALA A 104 -6.25 -6.85 10.23
CA ALA A 104 -7.22 -7.73 10.86
C ALA A 104 -8.04 -7.01 11.95
N GLU A 105 -7.36 -6.25 12.81
CA GLU A 105 -7.99 -5.53 13.93
C GLU A 105 -8.91 -4.38 13.47
N ASN A 106 -8.70 -3.85 12.26
CA ASN A 106 -9.43 -2.69 11.74
C ASN A 106 -10.28 -3.00 10.49
N GLY A 107 -10.41 -4.28 10.12
CA GLY A 107 -11.25 -4.75 9.00
C GLY A 107 -10.74 -4.36 7.60
N THR A 108 -9.46 -4.10 7.44
CA THR A 108 -8.85 -3.59 6.19
C THR A 108 -8.31 -4.73 5.38
N HIS A 109 -8.70 -4.87 4.12
CA HIS A 109 -8.19 -5.96 3.29
C HIS A 109 -6.68 -5.85 3.09
N TYR A 110 -6.02 -6.98 3.01
CA TYR A 110 -4.57 -7.06 2.92
C TYR A 110 -4.15 -7.99 1.77
N VAL A 111 -3.15 -7.54 1.02
CA VAL A 111 -2.45 -8.38 0.05
C VAL A 111 -0.95 -8.14 0.13
N ASP A 112 -0.14 -9.21 0.11
CA ASP A 112 1.31 -9.11 -0.04
C ASP A 112 1.85 -10.16 -1.02
N VAL A 113 3.14 -10.02 -1.34
CA VAL A 113 3.87 -10.99 -2.17
C VAL A 113 4.83 -11.76 -1.28
N TYR A 114 4.41 -12.90 -0.75
CA TYR A 114 5.28 -13.75 0.04
C TYR A 114 5.74 -14.98 -0.77
N GLY A 115 7.04 -15.17 -0.86
CA GLY A 115 7.65 -16.39 -1.39
C GLY A 115 8.27 -17.19 -0.24
N SER A 116 7.70 -18.35 0.08
CA SER A 116 8.35 -19.36 0.91
C SER A 116 8.74 -20.54 0.03
N TYR A 117 10.03 -20.64 -0.31
CA TYR A 117 10.71 -21.76 -0.98
C TYR A 117 10.12 -22.28 -2.33
N ALA A 118 9.09 -21.63 -2.89
CA ALA A 118 8.48 -21.88 -4.21
C ALA A 118 7.88 -20.54 -4.73
N PRO A 119 7.36 -20.44 -5.99
CA PRO A 119 7.17 -19.17 -6.71
C PRO A 119 6.31 -18.16 -5.92
N TYR A 120 6.53 -16.86 -6.15
CA TYR A 120 5.85 -15.75 -5.47
C TYR A 120 4.33 -15.98 -5.33
N PHE A 121 3.85 -16.28 -4.12
CA PHE A 121 2.43 -16.40 -3.84
C PHE A 121 1.90 -15.07 -3.31
N PHE A 122 0.73 -14.66 -3.80
CA PHE A 122 0.00 -13.56 -3.22
C PHE A 122 -0.87 -14.08 -2.08
N HIS A 123 -0.69 -13.55 -0.87
CA HIS A 123 -1.62 -13.83 0.22
C HIS A 123 -2.73 -12.80 0.23
N PHE A 124 -3.98 -13.23 0.10
CA PHE A 124 -5.15 -12.36 0.21
C PHE A 124 -5.87 -12.63 1.52
N TYR A 125 -6.02 -11.59 2.33
CA TYR A 125 -6.84 -11.63 3.54
C TYR A 125 -7.98 -10.62 3.42
N PHE A 126 -9.20 -11.15 3.32
CA PHE A 126 -10.41 -10.37 3.34
C PHE A 126 -10.93 -10.27 4.77
N PHE A 127 -10.60 -9.17 5.43
CA PHE A 127 -11.19 -8.85 6.72
C PHE A 127 -12.55 -8.17 6.50
N GLY A 128 -13.62 -8.83 6.96
CA GLY A 128 -14.98 -8.33 6.82
C GLY A 128 -15.34 -7.33 7.92
N CYS A 129 -16.10 -6.30 7.53
CA CYS A 129 -17.15 -5.69 8.33
C CYS A 129 -18.42 -5.76 7.49
#